data_AF-A0A2E9AG12-F1
#
_entry.id   AF-A0A2E9AG12-F1
#
_cell.length_a   1.000
_cell.length_b   1.000
_cell.length_c   1.000
_cell.angle_alpha   90.00
_cell.angle_beta   90.00
_cell.angle_gamma   90.00
#
_symmetry.space_group_name_H-M   'P 1'
#
loop_
_entity.id
_entity.type
_entity.pdbx_description
1 polymer ?
#
loop_
_entity_poly.entity_id
_entity_poly.type
_entity_poly.pdbx_seq_one_letter_code
_entity_poly.pdbx_strand_id
1 'polypeptide(L)'
;MIHMKNTAIALGLAVVPLVGFAAPNDTPGAPSYSYFQGDWVVDGNANGTGQDYDGYALEGSVAITSHVFVNGRYDWLDVDSSSYDANRTSVGVGANDFYDFGRGDGTGVGYYGQVSFERLNLDDVPGTGGRDADSNGYGVDAGLRWMVDRQIEINPHVGWVDYGTLGAGLGSADGMRYGVRALGYVNDAIALTADFEATDIETANRDLGFDNEIRLGARVNF
;
A
#
# COMPACT_ATOMS: atom_id res chain seq x y z
N MET A 1 12.09 12.17 -25.28
CA MET A 1 13.41 11.68 -24.79
C MET A 1 13.26 11.57 -23.29
N ILE A 2 12.81 10.40 -22.82
CA ILE A 2 12.42 10.15 -21.43
C ILE A 2 13.71 10.05 -20.63
N HIS A 3 13.97 11.04 -19.77
CA HIS A 3 15.06 10.98 -18.80
C HIS A 3 14.57 10.18 -17.60
N MET A 4 14.75 8.86 -17.61
CA MET A 4 14.72 8.10 -16.36
C MET A 4 15.93 8.55 -15.54
N LYS A 5 15.70 9.36 -14.50
CA LYS A 5 16.71 9.61 -13.47
C LYS A 5 16.87 8.33 -12.67
N ASN A 6 18.10 7.87 -12.52
CA ASN A 6 18.47 6.67 -11.77
C ASN A 6 18.29 6.93 -10.26
N THR A 7 17.04 6.97 -9.77
CA THR A 7 16.77 7.03 -8.34
C THR A 7 16.75 5.60 -7.80
N ALA A 8 17.68 5.34 -6.88
CA ALA A 8 18.07 4.02 -6.45
C ALA A 8 16.91 3.24 -5.80
N ILE A 9 16.60 2.09 -6.37
CA ILE A 9 15.82 1.00 -5.76
C ILE A 9 16.62 0.49 -4.55
N ALA A 10 16.45 1.10 -3.38
CA ALA A 10 17.22 0.75 -2.19
C ALA A 10 16.35 0.27 -1.00
N LEU A 11 15.03 0.42 -1.03
CA LEU A 11 14.17 0.08 0.12
C LEU A 11 13.39 -1.24 -0.03
N GLY A 12 13.13 -1.71 -1.25
CA GLY A 12 12.50 -3.03 -1.48
C GLY A 12 13.33 -4.23 -0.98
N LEU A 13 14.60 -4.02 -0.62
CA LEU A 13 15.51 -5.04 -0.10
C LEU A 13 15.42 -5.25 1.42
N ALA A 14 14.71 -4.41 2.18
CA ALA A 14 14.70 -4.52 3.64
C ALA A 14 13.89 -5.73 4.16
N VAL A 15 12.89 -6.20 3.40
CA VAL A 15 12.03 -7.33 3.81
C VAL A 15 12.48 -8.68 3.21
N VAL A 16 13.25 -8.66 2.11
CA VAL A 16 13.82 -9.87 1.49
C VAL A 16 14.63 -10.75 2.47
N PRO A 17 15.47 -10.23 3.40
CA PRO A 17 16.17 -11.07 4.36
C PRO A 17 15.26 -11.68 5.44
N LEU A 18 14.00 -11.24 5.57
CA LEU A 18 13.05 -11.73 6.58
C LEU A 18 12.26 -12.97 6.13
N VAL A 19 12.35 -13.38 4.86
CA VAL A 19 11.66 -14.58 4.33
C VAL A 19 11.99 -15.84 5.14
N GLY A 20 13.24 -15.96 5.62
CA GLY A 20 13.67 -17.08 6.46
C GLY A 20 13.15 -17.08 7.90
N PHE A 21 12.45 -16.02 8.33
CA PHE A 21 11.89 -15.86 9.67
C PHE A 21 10.36 -15.87 9.69
N ALA A 22 9.72 -16.14 8.55
CA ALA A 22 8.27 -16.25 8.48
C ALA A 22 7.75 -17.34 9.42
N ALA A 23 6.86 -16.96 10.33
CA ALA A 23 6.11 -17.89 11.14
C ALA A 23 5.16 -18.69 10.23
N PRO A 24 4.97 -20.00 10.49
CA PRO A 24 4.00 -20.80 9.76
C PRO A 24 2.59 -20.23 9.93
N ASN A 25 1.78 -20.39 8.88
CA ASN A 25 0.36 -20.11 8.96
C ASN A 25 -0.33 -21.29 9.66
N ASP A 26 -0.63 -21.10 10.94
CA ASP A 26 -1.18 -22.17 11.80
C ASP A 26 -2.65 -22.49 11.50
N THR A 27 -3.32 -21.71 10.64
CA THR A 27 -4.74 -21.87 10.33
C THR A 27 -4.94 -22.29 8.86
N PRO A 28 -5.37 -23.55 8.60
CA PRO A 28 -5.57 -24.04 7.25
C PRO A 28 -6.53 -23.18 6.42
N GLY A 29 -6.04 -22.69 5.28
CA GLY A 29 -6.82 -21.87 4.36
C GLY A 29 -7.09 -20.43 4.85
N ALA A 30 -6.47 -20.00 5.95
CA ALA A 30 -6.41 -18.59 6.29
C ALA A 30 -5.47 -17.85 5.32
N PRO A 31 -5.75 -16.58 5.02
CA PRO A 31 -4.86 -15.76 4.20
C PRO A 31 -3.46 -15.62 4.82
N SER A 32 -2.41 -15.78 4.00
CA SER A 32 -1.02 -15.57 4.48
C SER A 32 -0.72 -14.09 4.71
N TYR A 33 0.02 -13.80 5.79
CA TYR A 33 0.65 -12.49 6.06
C TYR A 33 2.14 -12.48 5.75
N SER A 34 2.65 -13.55 5.13
CA SER A 34 4.02 -13.66 4.62
C SER A 34 3.96 -13.70 3.10
N TYR A 35 4.31 -12.57 2.47
CA TYR A 35 4.22 -12.41 1.03
C TYR A 35 5.10 -11.28 0.51
N PHE A 36 5.32 -11.32 -0.80
CA PHE A 36 5.82 -10.22 -1.61
C PHE A 36 4.82 -9.91 -2.71
N GLN A 37 4.55 -8.64 -2.97
CA GLN A 37 3.61 -8.18 -3.98
C GLN A 37 4.21 -7.05 -4.80
N GLY A 38 3.99 -7.10 -6.11
CA GLY A 38 4.24 -6.01 -7.02
C GLY A 38 2.94 -5.58 -7.68
N ASP A 39 2.69 -4.27 -7.70
CA ASP A 39 1.53 -3.66 -8.30
C ASP A 39 1.94 -2.66 -9.39
N TRP A 40 1.17 -2.61 -10.46
CA TRP A 40 1.12 -1.51 -11.41
C TRP A 40 -0.09 -0.65 -11.07
N VAL A 41 0.16 0.62 -10.82
CA VAL A 41 -0.85 1.66 -10.65
C VAL A 41 -1.28 2.07 -12.05
N VAL A 42 -2.51 1.71 -12.40
CA VAL A 42 -3.02 1.88 -13.77
C VAL A 42 -3.54 3.29 -13.98
N ASP A 43 -4.19 3.83 -12.96
CA ASP A 43 -4.88 5.12 -13.00
C ASP A 43 -5.07 5.63 -11.57
N GLY A 44 -4.96 6.93 -11.40
CA GLY A 44 -5.18 7.65 -10.15
C GLY A 44 -5.24 9.15 -10.42
N ASN A 45 -5.94 9.90 -9.58
CA ASN A 45 -6.11 11.33 -9.79
C ASN A 45 -5.19 12.15 -8.87
N ALA A 46 -4.38 13.04 -9.46
CA ALA A 46 -3.56 13.99 -8.69
C ALA A 46 -4.36 15.27 -8.43
N ASN A 47 -5.11 15.28 -7.33
CA ASN A 47 -5.94 16.42 -6.94
C ASN A 47 -5.10 17.70 -6.78
N GLY A 48 -5.72 18.85 -7.03
CA GLY A 48 -5.05 20.17 -7.06
C GLY A 48 -4.16 20.42 -8.29
N THR A 49 -3.91 19.41 -9.13
CA THR A 49 -3.16 19.55 -10.40
C THR A 49 -4.03 19.42 -11.65
N GLY A 50 -5.17 18.72 -11.53
CA GLY A 50 -6.04 18.39 -12.66
C GLY A 50 -5.44 17.38 -13.64
N GLN A 51 -4.43 16.62 -13.19
CA GLN A 51 -3.78 15.54 -13.94
C GLN A 51 -4.08 14.20 -13.28
N ASP A 52 -3.86 13.13 -14.05
CA ASP A 52 -3.87 11.77 -13.55
C ASP A 52 -2.42 11.31 -13.29
N TYR A 53 -2.23 10.16 -12.65
CA TYR A 53 -0.92 9.57 -12.40
C TYR A 53 -0.94 8.06 -12.58
N ASP A 54 0.21 7.52 -12.96
CA ASP A 54 0.47 6.08 -13.00
C ASP A 54 1.74 5.76 -12.21
N GLY A 55 2.09 4.49 -12.12
CA GLY A 55 3.30 4.12 -11.41
C GLY A 55 3.37 2.67 -10.98
N TYR A 56 4.29 2.39 -10.06
CA TYR A 56 4.52 1.03 -9.56
C TYR A 56 4.56 1.03 -8.05
N ALA A 57 4.24 -0.11 -7.46
CA ALA A 57 4.42 -0.31 -6.04
C ALA A 57 4.98 -1.69 -5.72
N LEU A 58 5.74 -1.75 -4.64
CA LEU A 58 6.22 -2.99 -4.05
C LEU A 58 5.78 -3.05 -2.59
N GLU A 59 5.26 -4.20 -2.19
CA GLU A 59 4.81 -4.48 -0.84
C GLU A 59 5.40 -5.81 -0.37
N GLY A 60 5.90 -5.83 0.86
CA GLY A 60 6.41 -7.04 1.51
C GLY A 60 5.86 -7.14 2.92
N SER A 61 5.46 -8.35 3.31
CA SER A 61 4.97 -8.64 4.65
C SER A 61 5.56 -9.96 5.15
N VAL A 62 5.84 -10.04 6.44
CA VAL A 62 6.33 -11.26 7.10
C VAL A 62 5.61 -11.42 8.43
N ALA A 63 4.95 -12.56 8.61
CA ALA A 63 4.42 -12.97 9.90
C ALA A 63 5.58 -13.33 10.86
N ILE A 64 5.67 -12.63 11.99
CA ILE A 64 6.64 -12.90 13.05
C ILE A 64 6.10 -13.95 14.02
N THR A 65 4.78 -13.95 14.21
CA THR A 65 4.02 -14.99 14.91
C THR A 65 2.74 -15.26 14.10
N SER A 66 1.92 -16.25 14.50
CA SER A 66 0.63 -16.49 13.86
C SER A 66 -0.33 -15.30 13.89
N HIS A 67 -0.13 -14.35 14.82
CA HIS A 67 -1.03 -13.21 15.02
C HIS A 67 -0.34 -11.85 14.87
N VAL A 68 0.95 -11.80 14.52
CA VAL A 68 1.73 -10.56 14.44
C VAL A 68 2.58 -10.58 13.19
N PHE A 69 2.52 -9.51 12.41
CA PHE A 69 3.30 -9.35 11.18
C PHE A 69 4.00 -7.99 11.15
N VAL A 70 5.06 -7.92 10.35
CA VAL A 70 5.70 -6.66 9.96
C VAL A 70 5.60 -6.53 8.46
N ASN A 71 5.40 -5.31 7.99
CA ASN A 71 5.23 -5.04 6.56
C ASN A 71 5.91 -3.74 6.16
N GLY A 72 6.15 -3.60 4.87
CA GLY A 72 6.58 -2.36 4.26
C GLY A 72 6.07 -2.24 2.84
N ARG A 73 5.81 -1.01 2.42
CA ARG A 73 5.34 -0.66 1.09
C ARG A 73 6.13 0.54 0.57
N TYR A 74 6.38 0.53 -0.73
CA TYR A 74 6.93 1.67 -1.45
C TYR A 74 6.14 1.86 -2.75
N ASP A 75 5.70 3.08 -3.02
CA ASP A 75 5.04 3.49 -4.25
C ASP A 75 5.91 4.53 -4.98
N TRP A 76 6.15 4.30 -6.27
CA TRP A 76 6.72 5.26 -7.23
C TRP A 76 5.59 5.72 -8.15
N LEU A 77 5.22 7.00 -8.09
CA LEU A 77 4.14 7.57 -8.88
C LEU A 77 4.65 8.72 -9.75
N ASP A 78 4.28 8.69 -11.02
CA ASP A 78 4.63 9.70 -12.00
C ASP A 78 3.34 10.44 -12.40
N VAL A 79 3.29 11.76 -12.22
CA VAL A 79 2.08 12.54 -12.54
C VAL A 79 2.13 13.03 -13.99
N ASP A 80 1.07 12.72 -14.73
CA ASP A 80 1.01 12.93 -16.17
C ASP A 80 1.24 14.38 -16.58
N SER A 81 1.89 14.55 -17.74
CA SER A 81 2.14 15.84 -18.37
C SER A 81 2.86 16.87 -17.48
N SER A 82 3.58 16.40 -16.46
CA SER A 82 4.30 17.23 -15.50
C SER A 82 5.69 16.65 -15.20
N SER A 83 6.52 17.40 -14.46
CA SER A 83 7.74 16.87 -13.84
C SER A 83 7.50 16.48 -12.38
N TYR A 84 6.24 16.51 -11.93
CA TYR A 84 5.85 16.28 -10.54
C TYR A 84 5.79 14.77 -10.29
N ASP A 85 6.70 14.28 -9.45
CA ASP A 85 6.77 12.87 -9.08
C ASP A 85 6.41 12.74 -7.60
N ALA A 86 5.79 11.63 -7.23
CA ALA A 86 5.39 11.36 -5.86
C ALA A 86 5.82 9.96 -5.40
N ASN A 87 6.47 9.91 -4.24
CA ASN A 87 6.92 8.67 -3.64
C ASN A 87 6.31 8.51 -2.25
N ARG A 88 5.67 7.36 -2.00
CA ARG A 88 5.10 7.02 -0.69
C ARG A 88 5.86 5.83 -0.11
N THR A 89 6.13 5.86 1.19
CA THR A 89 6.78 4.75 1.89
C THR A 89 6.12 4.49 3.22
N SER A 90 5.81 3.23 3.48
CA SER A 90 5.22 2.76 4.73
C SER A 90 6.07 1.63 5.32
N VAL A 91 6.30 1.64 6.62
CA VAL A 91 6.88 0.51 7.37
C VAL A 91 6.07 0.33 8.65
N GLY A 92 5.51 -0.86 8.85
CA GLY A 92 4.52 -1.10 9.89
C GLY A 92 4.65 -2.42 10.63
N VAL A 93 3.88 -2.50 11.70
CA VAL A 93 3.62 -3.71 12.47
C VAL A 93 2.11 -3.84 12.65
N GLY A 94 1.61 -5.05 12.51
CA GLY A 94 0.21 -5.33 12.65
C GLY A 94 -0.06 -6.61 13.42
N ALA A 95 -1.31 -6.72 13.87
CA ALA A 95 -1.85 -7.92 14.46
C ALA A 95 -3.05 -8.41 13.62
N ASN A 96 -3.22 -9.72 13.58
CA ASN A 96 -4.30 -10.36 12.85
C ASN A 96 -4.85 -11.56 13.60
N ASP A 97 -6.02 -12.00 13.16
CA ASP A 97 -6.63 -13.27 13.55
C ASP A 97 -7.61 -13.71 12.44
N PHE A 98 -8.03 -14.98 12.46
CA PHE A 98 -8.87 -15.59 11.45
C PHE A 98 -9.99 -16.44 12.05
N TYR A 99 -11.21 -16.19 11.59
CA TYR A 99 -12.38 -16.97 11.95
C TYR A 99 -12.85 -17.84 10.78
N ASP A 100 -12.67 -19.16 10.91
CA ASP A 100 -13.20 -20.15 9.97
C ASP A 100 -14.71 -20.33 10.19
N PHE A 101 -15.49 -20.18 9.11
CA PHE A 101 -16.94 -20.36 9.17
C PHE A 101 -17.38 -21.83 9.34
N GLY A 102 -16.48 -22.79 9.10
CA GLY A 102 -16.74 -24.24 9.16
C GLY A 102 -17.69 -24.74 8.08
N ARG A 103 -17.98 -23.93 7.05
CA ARG A 103 -18.96 -24.24 5.99
C ARG A 103 -18.33 -24.80 4.71
N GLY A 104 -17.02 -24.67 4.55
CA GLY A 104 -16.22 -25.30 3.49
C GLY A 104 -14.73 -25.04 3.74
N ASP A 105 -13.85 -26.00 3.45
CA ASP A 105 -12.44 -25.80 3.79
C ASP A 105 -11.88 -24.57 3.06
N GLY A 106 -11.06 -23.79 3.77
CA GLY A 106 -10.44 -22.56 3.26
C GLY A 106 -11.41 -21.40 3.02
N THR A 107 -12.52 -21.36 3.75
CA THR A 107 -13.43 -20.20 3.78
C THR A 107 -13.49 -19.62 5.20
N GLY A 108 -13.59 -18.30 5.31
CA GLY A 108 -13.55 -17.64 6.61
C GLY A 108 -13.24 -16.16 6.49
N VAL A 109 -13.21 -15.47 7.63
CA VAL A 109 -12.93 -14.04 7.70
C VAL A 109 -11.74 -13.78 8.62
N GLY A 110 -10.66 -13.29 8.02
CA GLY A 110 -9.57 -12.66 8.74
C GLY A 110 -9.89 -11.22 9.06
N TYR A 111 -9.28 -10.70 10.12
CA TYR A 111 -9.29 -9.29 10.44
C TYR A 111 -7.91 -8.86 10.92
N TYR A 112 -7.55 -7.62 10.65
CA TYR A 112 -6.27 -7.06 11.08
C TYR A 112 -6.39 -5.61 11.48
N GLY A 113 -5.41 -5.18 12.27
CA GLY A 113 -5.09 -3.78 12.50
C GLY A 113 -3.58 -3.60 12.47
N GLN A 114 -3.11 -2.47 11.95
CA GLN A 114 -1.69 -2.13 11.90
C GLN A 114 -1.46 -0.65 12.20
N VAL A 115 -0.24 -0.37 12.62
CA VAL A 115 0.30 0.99 12.70
C VAL A 115 1.59 1.06 11.91
N SER A 116 1.84 2.21 11.31
CA SER A 116 2.96 2.41 10.40
C SER A 116 3.67 3.74 10.65
N PHE A 117 4.97 3.75 10.36
CA PHE A 117 5.70 4.96 10.05
C PHE A 117 5.54 5.23 8.55
N GLU A 118 5.23 6.46 8.21
CA GLU A 118 4.85 6.87 6.86
C GLU A 118 5.77 8.00 6.38
N ARG A 119 6.12 7.99 5.11
CA ARG A 119 6.91 9.04 4.46
C ARG A 119 6.30 9.39 3.12
N LEU A 120 6.21 10.69 2.87
CA LEU A 120 5.79 11.26 1.60
C LEU A 120 6.91 12.14 1.06
N ASN A 121 7.31 11.90 -0.19
CA ASN A 121 8.21 12.77 -0.93
C ASN A 121 7.52 13.22 -2.21
N LEU A 122 7.54 14.52 -2.45
CA LEU A 122 6.94 15.19 -3.59
C LEU A 122 8.04 15.97 -4.30
N ASP A 123 8.36 15.62 -5.54
CA ASP A 123 9.43 16.25 -6.30
C ASP A 123 8.84 17.26 -7.31
N ASP A 124 9.52 18.38 -7.57
CA ASP A 124 9.12 19.36 -8.59
C ASP A 124 7.66 19.90 -8.44
N VAL A 125 7.23 20.17 -7.20
CA VAL A 125 5.82 20.47 -6.86
C VAL A 125 5.22 21.66 -7.66
N PRO A 126 4.06 21.50 -8.33
CA PRO A 126 3.45 22.54 -9.13
C PRO A 126 3.14 23.79 -8.32
N GLY A 127 3.52 24.98 -8.81
CA GLY A 127 3.26 26.28 -8.18
C GLY A 127 4.12 26.63 -6.94
N THR A 128 5.08 25.78 -6.56
CA THR A 128 6.13 26.15 -5.58
C THR A 128 7.40 26.68 -6.25
N GLY A 129 7.37 26.81 -7.59
CA GLY A 129 8.54 27.10 -8.41
C GLY A 129 9.40 25.86 -8.70
N GLY A 130 8.81 24.66 -8.67
CA GLY A 130 9.53 23.39 -8.86
C GLY A 130 10.40 23.04 -7.65
N ARG A 131 9.87 23.27 -6.44
CA ARG A 131 10.57 22.89 -5.20
C ARG A 131 10.04 21.56 -4.71
N ASP A 132 10.96 20.72 -4.29
CA ASP A 132 10.66 19.47 -3.62
C ASP A 132 10.09 19.72 -2.21
N ALA A 133 9.27 18.79 -1.74
CA ALA A 133 8.72 18.78 -0.41
C ALA A 133 8.63 17.33 0.11
N ASP A 134 9.22 17.09 1.28
CA ASP A 134 9.13 15.81 1.96
C ASP A 134 8.66 15.98 3.40
N SER A 135 8.03 14.93 3.93
CA SER A 135 7.69 14.84 5.35
C SER A 135 7.50 13.40 5.79
N ASN A 136 7.45 13.21 7.11
CA ASN A 136 7.24 11.90 7.72
C ASN A 136 6.19 12.00 8.82
N GLY A 137 5.45 10.92 9.00
CA GLY A 137 4.52 10.78 10.11
C GLY A 137 4.07 9.34 10.30
N TYR A 138 2.78 9.15 10.52
CA TYR A 138 2.24 7.88 11.02
C TYR A 138 0.91 7.53 10.36
N GLY A 139 0.68 6.22 10.23
CA GLY A 139 -0.57 5.66 9.75
C GLY A 139 -1.15 4.65 10.72
N VAL A 140 -2.46 4.48 10.62
CA VAL A 140 -3.20 3.39 11.27
C VAL A 140 -4.21 2.83 10.27
N ASP A 141 -4.25 1.52 10.15
CA ASP A 141 -5.18 0.83 9.25
C ASP A 141 -5.85 -0.33 9.96
N ALA A 142 -7.06 -0.63 9.52
CA ALA A 142 -7.76 -1.85 9.86
C ALA A 142 -8.47 -2.39 8.62
N GLY A 143 -8.62 -3.71 8.57
CA GLY A 143 -9.28 -4.34 7.45
C GLY A 143 -9.76 -5.74 7.74
N LEU A 144 -10.53 -6.26 6.78
CA LEU A 144 -10.97 -7.64 6.76
C LEU A 144 -10.27 -8.37 5.62
N ARG A 145 -10.13 -9.68 5.78
CA ARG A 145 -9.63 -10.58 4.73
C ARG A 145 -10.59 -11.75 4.58
N TRP A 146 -11.58 -11.58 3.72
CA TRP A 146 -12.65 -12.55 3.55
C TRP A 146 -12.29 -13.56 2.46
N MET A 147 -12.05 -14.81 2.85
CA MET A 147 -11.96 -15.96 1.95
C MET A 147 -13.38 -16.40 1.58
N VAL A 148 -13.88 -15.90 0.44
CA VAL A 148 -15.22 -16.22 -0.09
C VAL A 148 -15.24 -17.64 -0.66
N ASP A 149 -14.12 -18.02 -1.28
CA ASP A 149 -13.79 -19.36 -1.79
C ASP A 149 -12.29 -19.59 -1.51
N ARG A 150 -11.81 -20.82 -1.60
CA ARG A 150 -10.37 -21.17 -1.50
C ARG A 150 -9.51 -20.41 -2.49
N GLN A 151 -10.09 -20.00 -3.61
CA GLN A 151 -9.37 -19.29 -4.68
C GLN A 151 -9.63 -17.79 -4.70
N ILE A 152 -10.55 -17.26 -3.88
CA ILE A 152 -10.99 -15.87 -3.98
C ILE A 152 -11.02 -15.24 -2.58
N GLU A 153 -10.24 -14.18 -2.45
CA GLU A 153 -10.19 -13.36 -1.25
C GLU A 153 -10.59 -11.92 -1.56
N ILE A 154 -11.38 -11.31 -0.66
CA ILE A 154 -11.80 -9.90 -0.74
C ILE A 154 -11.35 -9.18 0.53
N ASN A 155 -10.69 -8.03 0.39
CA ASN A 155 -10.05 -7.28 1.47
C ASN A 155 -10.54 -5.82 1.50
N PRO A 156 -11.71 -5.55 2.10
CA PRO A 156 -12.08 -4.18 2.41
C PRO A 156 -11.21 -3.67 3.55
N HIS A 157 -10.78 -2.42 3.46
CA HIS A 157 -9.93 -1.79 4.46
C HIS A 157 -10.22 -0.29 4.58
N VAL A 158 -9.83 0.26 5.74
CA VAL A 158 -9.91 1.67 6.05
C VAL A 158 -8.73 2.05 6.94
N GLY A 159 -8.24 3.27 6.78
CA GLY A 159 -7.15 3.80 7.55
C GLY A 159 -7.14 5.32 7.55
N TRP A 160 -6.21 5.84 8.34
CA TRP A 160 -5.90 7.26 8.41
C TRP A 160 -4.39 7.42 8.43
N VAL A 161 -3.90 8.46 7.76
CA VAL A 161 -2.49 8.82 7.71
C VAL A 161 -2.32 10.30 7.98
N ASP A 162 -1.25 10.65 8.68
CA ASP A 162 -0.73 12.00 8.81
C ASP A 162 0.75 11.95 8.47
N TYR A 163 1.11 12.58 7.36
CA TYR A 163 2.50 12.68 6.88
C TYR A 163 3.26 13.83 7.55
N GLY A 164 2.62 14.60 8.42
CA GLY A 164 3.17 15.78 9.05
C GLY A 164 3.12 17.01 8.13
N THR A 165 3.90 18.02 8.50
CA THR A 165 4.00 19.27 7.71
C THR A 165 5.00 19.10 6.58
N LEU A 166 4.54 19.27 5.35
CA LEU A 166 5.36 19.32 4.15
C LEU A 166 6.05 20.68 4.00
N GLY A 167 7.23 20.65 3.39
CA GLY A 167 7.97 21.83 2.99
C GLY A 167 7.28 22.67 1.91
N ALA A 168 8.01 23.63 1.35
CA ALA A 168 7.58 24.46 0.22
C ALA A 168 6.26 25.23 0.39
N GLY A 169 5.75 25.37 1.62
CA GLY A 169 4.51 26.07 1.93
C GLY A 169 3.25 25.23 1.72
N LEU A 170 3.36 23.89 1.59
CA LEU A 170 2.22 23.01 1.35
C LEU A 170 1.35 22.76 2.59
N GLY A 171 1.91 22.87 3.79
CA GLY A 171 1.17 22.65 5.04
C GLY A 171 1.16 21.18 5.45
N SER A 172 0.23 20.78 6.34
CA SER A 172 0.06 19.36 6.69
C SER A 172 -0.52 18.57 5.52
N ALA A 173 -0.19 17.28 5.46
CA ALA A 173 -0.88 16.31 4.61
C ALA A 173 -1.37 15.16 5.47
N ASP A 174 -2.67 15.07 5.62
CA ASP A 174 -3.34 14.06 6.42
C ASP A 174 -4.68 13.70 5.78
N GLY A 175 -5.21 12.52 6.09
CA GLY A 175 -6.45 12.09 5.46
C GLY A 175 -6.83 10.64 5.70
N MET A 176 -8.04 10.32 5.27
CA MET A 176 -8.57 8.96 5.26
C MET A 176 -8.10 8.22 4.00
N ARG A 177 -7.86 6.92 4.14
CA ARG A 177 -7.69 5.99 3.01
C ARG A 177 -8.63 4.81 3.20
N TYR A 178 -9.29 4.37 2.14
CA TYR A 178 -10.20 3.24 2.19
C TYR A 178 -10.32 2.58 0.84
N GLY A 179 -10.51 1.28 0.83
CA GLY A 179 -10.45 0.55 -0.42
C GLY A 179 -10.90 -0.88 -0.31
N VAL A 180 -10.80 -1.57 -1.43
CA VAL A 180 -11.05 -3.00 -1.53
C VAL A 180 -10.02 -3.64 -2.46
N ARG A 181 -9.34 -4.67 -1.94
CA ARG A 181 -8.48 -5.54 -2.75
C ARG A 181 -9.15 -6.88 -2.99
N ALA A 182 -9.14 -7.35 -4.22
CA ALA A 182 -9.50 -8.72 -4.56
C ALA A 182 -8.24 -9.50 -4.94
N LEU A 183 -8.16 -10.75 -4.46
CA LEU A 183 -7.09 -11.68 -4.81
C LEU A 183 -7.68 -12.95 -5.42
N GLY A 184 -7.18 -13.32 -6.59
CA GLY A 184 -7.45 -14.59 -7.24
C GLY A 184 -6.25 -15.51 -7.14
N TYR A 185 -6.34 -16.55 -6.31
CA TYR A 185 -5.26 -17.52 -6.10
C TYR A 185 -5.18 -18.48 -7.29
N VAL A 186 -4.06 -18.41 -8.01
CA VAL A 186 -3.69 -19.40 -9.04
C VAL A 186 -3.29 -20.71 -8.38
N ASN A 187 -2.60 -20.60 -7.24
CA ASN A 187 -2.26 -21.67 -6.32
C ASN A 187 -1.91 -21.06 -4.94
N ASP A 188 -1.53 -21.89 -3.97
CA ASP A 188 -1.22 -21.43 -2.60
C ASP A 188 -0.08 -20.38 -2.57
N ALA A 189 0.86 -20.44 -3.52
CA ALA A 189 2.01 -19.55 -3.58
C ALA A 189 1.78 -18.30 -4.43
N ILE A 190 0.84 -18.30 -5.38
CA ILE A 190 0.70 -17.22 -6.37
C ILE A 190 -0.75 -16.74 -6.46
N ALA A 191 -0.95 -15.43 -6.35
CA ALA A 191 -2.24 -14.79 -6.58
C ALA A 191 -2.09 -13.58 -7.53
N LEU A 192 -3.16 -13.29 -8.28
CA LEU A 192 -3.32 -12.05 -9.01
C LEU A 192 -4.15 -11.08 -8.17
N THR A 193 -3.83 -9.80 -8.23
CA THR A 193 -4.48 -8.77 -7.40
C THR A 193 -5.13 -7.69 -8.26
N ALA A 194 -6.29 -7.23 -7.82
CA ALA A 194 -6.95 -6.02 -8.31
C ALA A 194 -7.38 -5.21 -7.10
N ASP A 195 -7.02 -3.93 -7.07
CA ASP A 195 -7.17 -3.05 -5.93
C ASP A 195 -7.81 -1.75 -6.37
N PHE A 196 -8.75 -1.26 -5.55
CA PHE A 196 -9.26 0.10 -5.66
C PHE A 196 -9.04 0.78 -4.31
N GLU A 197 -8.36 1.93 -4.33
CA GLU A 197 -8.05 2.74 -3.16
C GLU A 197 -8.58 4.16 -3.37
N ALA A 198 -9.49 4.58 -2.51
CA ALA A 198 -9.92 5.96 -2.42
C ALA A 198 -9.25 6.62 -1.21
N THR A 199 -8.88 7.87 -1.39
CA THR A 199 -8.08 8.62 -0.43
C THR A 199 -8.61 10.04 -0.42
N ASP A 200 -8.74 10.58 0.79
CA ASP A 200 -9.08 11.97 1.04
C ASP A 200 -7.86 12.63 1.70
N ILE A 201 -6.67 12.43 1.12
CA ILE A 201 -5.39 12.94 1.64
C ILE A 201 -5.02 14.15 0.80
N GLU A 202 -5.05 15.32 1.43
CA GLU A 202 -4.75 16.59 0.76
C GLU A 202 -3.83 17.46 1.58
N THR A 203 -3.06 18.31 0.89
CA THR A 203 -2.21 19.32 1.53
C THR A 203 -3.03 20.53 1.97
N ALA A 204 -2.90 20.94 3.23
CA ALA A 204 -3.76 21.96 3.85
C ALA A 204 -3.79 23.33 3.14
N ASN A 205 -2.75 23.70 2.38
CA ASN A 205 -2.66 25.02 1.75
C ASN A 205 -2.94 25.01 0.25
N ARG A 206 -2.92 23.85 -0.41
CA ARG A 206 -2.91 23.77 -1.89
C ARG A 206 -3.75 22.64 -2.46
N ASP A 207 -4.41 21.87 -1.61
CA ASP A 207 -5.31 20.77 -1.97
C ASP A 207 -4.65 19.75 -2.91
N LEU A 208 -3.32 19.64 -2.84
CA LEU A 208 -2.57 18.61 -3.56
C LEU A 208 -2.79 17.28 -2.85
N GLY A 209 -3.30 16.30 -3.59
CA GLY A 209 -3.65 14.98 -3.06
C GLY A 209 -3.56 13.90 -4.13
N PHE A 210 -3.81 12.67 -3.72
CA PHE A 210 -3.87 11.50 -4.59
C PHE A 210 -5.18 10.81 -4.29
N ASP A 211 -6.03 10.59 -5.29
CA ASP A 211 -7.40 10.08 -5.10
C ASP A 211 -7.69 8.96 -6.09
N ASN A 212 -8.60 8.06 -5.74
CA ASN A 212 -9.22 7.05 -6.61
C ASN A 212 -8.23 6.26 -7.48
N GLU A 213 -7.40 5.46 -6.83
CA GLU A 213 -6.37 4.67 -7.46
C GLU A 213 -6.85 3.26 -7.83
N ILE A 214 -6.50 2.80 -9.03
CA ILE A 214 -6.71 1.43 -9.48
C ILE A 214 -5.35 0.76 -9.63
N ARG A 215 -5.16 -0.38 -8.96
CA ARG A 215 -3.92 -1.15 -9.02
C ARG A 215 -4.17 -2.58 -9.48
N LEU A 216 -3.27 -3.08 -10.32
CA LEU A 216 -3.26 -4.48 -10.76
C LEU A 216 -1.89 -5.09 -10.45
N GLY A 217 -1.87 -6.32 -9.95
CA GLY A 217 -0.62 -6.88 -9.48
C GLY A 217 -0.59 -8.39 -9.36
N ALA A 218 0.51 -8.84 -8.79
CA ALA A 218 0.73 -10.24 -8.45
C ALA A 218 1.38 -10.36 -7.08
N ARG A 219 0.96 -11.38 -6.33
CA ARG A 219 1.45 -11.71 -5.00
C ARG A 219 2.07 -13.09 -4.98
N VAL A 220 3.21 -13.20 -4.31
CA VAL A 220 3.89 -14.45 -4.00
C VAL A 220 3.84 -14.67 -2.48
N ASN A 221 3.17 -15.71 -2.04
CA ASN A 221 3.10 -16.13 -0.63
C ASN A 221 4.22 -17.14 -0.32
N PHE A 222 4.73 -17.11 0.91
CA PHE A 222 5.76 -18.04 1.39
C PHE A 222 5.62 -18.35 2.88
#